data_AF-A0A1D7XW78-F1
#
_entry.id   AF-A0A1D7XW78-F1
#
_cell.length_a   1.000
_cell.length_b   1.000
_cell.length_c   1.000
_cell.angle_alpha   90.00
_cell.angle_beta   90.00
_cell.angle_gamma   90.00
#
_symmetry.space_group_name_H-M   'P 1'
#
loop_
_entity.id
_entity.type
_entity.pdbx_description
1 polymer ?
#
loop_
_entity_poly.entity_id
_entity_poly.type
_entity_poly.pdbx_seq_one_letter_code
_entity_poly.pdbx_strand_id
1 'polypeptide(L)'
;MFQNRHKTIYYPLATISKRDAKRMEKKLKQSILTSYLIGAPIGIIVVFATIFVPSFLFGKGLMIIVILGTYGISTIGLVVAFLIALWIGGKLAYKDIENGKSLILTSFKYSTVVNLIIWTTFCLIIGLTATEERFLMMIPPIIAFVVCTILTTFSIGLLISYVIRRINNKPTELKNTVANSV
;
A
#
# COMPACT_ATOMS: atom_id res chain seq x y z
N MET A 1 -15.21 1.74 -54.58
CA MET A 1 -15.90 2.37 -53.43
C MET A 1 -15.64 1.68 -52.07
N PHE A 2 -14.76 0.68 -51.95
CA PHE A 2 -14.52 -0.07 -50.68
C PHE A 2 -13.28 0.38 -49.88
N GLN A 3 -12.36 1.15 -50.47
CA GLN A 3 -11.07 1.50 -49.84
C GLN A 3 -11.16 2.64 -48.81
N ASN A 4 -12.21 3.47 -48.87
CA ASN A 4 -12.41 4.56 -47.91
C ASN A 4 -12.99 4.09 -46.58
N ARG A 5 -13.67 2.93 -46.51
CA ARG A 5 -14.28 2.45 -45.25
C ARG A 5 -13.28 1.88 -44.24
N HIS A 6 -12.11 1.42 -44.70
CA HIS A 6 -11.05 0.98 -43.79
C HIS A 6 -10.45 2.15 -43.01
N LYS A 7 -10.08 3.24 -43.68
CA LYS A 7 -9.50 4.42 -43.00
C LYS A 7 -10.45 5.01 -41.95
N THR A 8 -11.76 5.06 -42.21
CA THR A 8 -12.73 5.67 -41.29
C THR A 8 -12.96 4.89 -39.99
N ILE A 9 -12.63 3.59 -39.94
CA ILE A 9 -12.80 2.76 -38.73
C ILE A 9 -11.51 2.76 -37.88
N TYR A 10 -10.33 2.86 -38.48
CA TYR A 10 -9.07 2.86 -37.73
C TYR A 10 -8.87 4.12 -36.86
N TYR A 11 -9.28 5.31 -37.33
CA TYR A 11 -9.20 6.55 -36.54
C TYR A 11 -10.04 6.53 -35.25
N PRO A 12 -11.34 6.14 -35.27
CA PRO A 12 -12.11 6.01 -34.04
C PRO A 12 -11.56 4.90 -33.15
N LEU A 13 -11.10 3.76 -33.69
CA LEU A 13 -10.51 2.69 -32.87
C LEU A 13 -9.23 3.14 -32.16
N ALA A 14 -8.34 3.83 -32.86
CA ALA A 14 -7.09 4.33 -32.30
C ALA A 14 -7.32 5.44 -31.25
N THR A 15 -8.32 6.30 -31.45
CA THR A 15 -8.68 7.34 -30.48
C THR A 15 -9.45 6.81 -29.28
N ILE A 16 -10.20 5.70 -29.43
CA ILE A 16 -10.83 4.96 -28.32
C ILE A 16 -9.75 4.25 -27.50
N SER A 17 -8.86 3.50 -28.16
CA SER A 17 -7.73 2.81 -27.51
C SER A 17 -6.85 3.76 -26.68
N LYS A 18 -6.49 4.94 -27.24
CA LYS A 18 -5.74 5.97 -26.49
C LYS A 18 -6.53 6.54 -25.30
N ARG A 19 -7.84 6.74 -25.45
CA ARG A 19 -8.70 7.24 -24.35
C ARG A 19 -8.82 6.22 -23.23
N ASP A 20 -8.98 4.95 -23.57
CA ASP A 20 -9.08 3.86 -22.60
C ASP A 20 -7.75 3.68 -21.88
N ALA A 21 -6.62 3.65 -22.58
CA ALA A 21 -5.29 3.58 -21.96
C ALA A 21 -5.07 4.72 -20.94
N LYS A 22 -5.43 5.96 -21.29
CA LYS A 22 -5.33 7.12 -20.39
C LYS A 22 -6.27 7.02 -19.19
N ARG A 23 -7.46 6.43 -19.37
CA ARG A 23 -8.43 6.18 -18.28
C ARG A 23 -7.90 5.11 -17.31
N MET A 24 -7.33 4.03 -17.84
CA MET A 24 -6.75 2.94 -17.06
C MET A 24 -5.54 3.43 -16.25
N GLU A 25 -4.66 4.22 -16.86
CA GLU A 25 -3.53 4.84 -16.17
C GLU A 25 -4.00 5.73 -15.00
N LYS A 26 -5.06 6.53 -15.21
CA LYS A 26 -5.64 7.37 -14.16
C LYS A 26 -6.18 6.55 -12.98
N LYS A 27 -6.91 5.46 -13.25
CA LYS A 27 -7.45 4.59 -12.19
C LYS A 27 -6.36 3.84 -11.43
N LEU A 28 -5.29 3.42 -12.12
CA LEU A 28 -4.10 2.83 -11.48
C LEU A 28 -3.43 3.83 -10.54
N LYS A 29 -3.13 5.05 -11.03
CA LYS A 29 -2.55 6.13 -10.21
C LYS A 29 -3.41 6.44 -8.98
N GLN A 30 -4.73 6.49 -9.15
CA GLN A 30 -5.67 6.73 -8.05
C GLN A 30 -5.69 5.59 -7.01
N SER A 31 -5.55 4.35 -7.45
CA SER A 31 -5.49 3.18 -6.55
C SER A 31 -4.20 3.18 -5.72
N ILE A 32 -3.06 3.49 -6.35
CA ILE A 32 -1.77 3.67 -5.65
C ILE A 32 -1.85 4.83 -4.67
N LEU A 33 -2.41 5.97 -5.07
CA LEU A 33 -2.57 7.14 -4.20
C LEU A 33 -3.46 6.82 -2.99
N THR A 34 -4.53 6.06 -3.18
CA THR A 34 -5.42 5.64 -2.09
C THR A 34 -4.69 4.72 -1.10
N SER A 35 -3.88 3.80 -1.61
CA SER A 35 -3.01 2.94 -0.79
C SER A 35 -2.06 3.78 0.07
N TYR A 36 -1.44 4.82 -0.49
CA TYR A 36 -0.59 5.74 0.26
C TYR A 36 -1.35 6.61 1.25
N LEU A 37 -2.49 7.16 0.85
CA LEU A 37 -3.27 8.08 1.68
C LEU A 37 -3.76 7.41 2.96
N ILE A 38 -4.02 6.11 2.93
CA ILE A 38 -4.44 5.33 4.09
C ILE A 38 -3.23 4.71 4.78
N GLY A 39 -2.35 4.05 4.03
CA GLY A 39 -1.23 3.29 4.59
C GLY A 39 -0.13 4.15 5.19
N ALA A 40 0.26 5.25 4.55
CA ALA A 40 1.38 6.07 5.01
C ALA A 40 1.13 6.78 6.36
N PRO A 41 -0.03 7.41 6.62
CA PRO A 41 -0.32 7.99 7.92
C PRO A 41 -0.28 6.96 9.04
N ILE A 42 -0.83 5.77 8.79
CA ILE A 42 -0.79 4.67 9.76
C ILE A 42 0.65 4.26 10.04
N GLY A 43 1.47 4.07 8.99
CA GLY A 43 2.88 3.74 9.14
C GLY A 43 3.67 4.80 9.93
N ILE A 44 3.42 6.08 9.68
CA ILE A 44 4.05 7.19 10.41
C ILE A 44 3.63 7.18 11.88
N ILE A 45 2.35 6.98 12.18
CA ILE A 45 1.85 6.88 13.56
C ILE A 45 2.50 5.71 14.28
N VAL A 46 2.66 4.55 13.63
CA VAL A 46 3.32 3.39 14.21
C VAL A 46 4.79 3.68 14.52
N VAL A 47 5.53 4.29 13.59
CA VAL A 47 6.93 4.68 13.82
C VAL A 47 7.06 5.70 14.96
N PHE A 48 6.15 6.66 15.03
CA PHE A 48 6.11 7.61 16.12
C PHE A 48 5.84 6.89 17.45
N ALA A 49 4.85 5.99 17.47
CA ALA A 49 4.51 5.22 18.66
C ALA A 49 5.70 4.35 19.13
N THR A 50 6.43 3.68 18.24
CA THR A 50 7.57 2.84 18.63
C THR A 50 8.72 3.62 19.26
N ILE A 51 8.92 4.88 18.89
CA ILE A 51 9.96 5.75 19.47
C ILE A 51 9.49 6.36 20.81
N PHE A 52 8.25 6.85 20.86
CA PHE A 52 7.76 7.66 21.99
C PHE A 52 7.10 6.84 23.10
N VAL A 53 6.43 5.73 22.79
CA VAL A 53 5.71 4.92 23.79
C VAL A 53 6.64 4.33 24.85
N PRO A 54 7.80 3.72 24.52
CA PRO A 54 8.71 3.24 25.57
C PRO A 54 9.16 4.35 26.50
N SER A 55 9.45 5.53 25.95
CA SER A 55 9.92 6.68 26.72
C SER A 55 8.83 7.27 27.61
N PHE A 56 7.57 7.23 27.16
CA PHE A 56 6.39 7.60 27.94
C PHE A 56 6.13 6.61 29.09
N LEU A 57 6.23 5.30 28.84
CA LEU A 57 5.96 4.26 29.84
C LEU A 57 7.08 4.12 30.89
N PHE A 58 8.34 4.28 30.48
CA PHE A 58 9.49 4.10 31.37
C PHE A 58 10.07 5.42 31.91
N GLY A 59 9.50 6.57 31.53
CA GLY A 59 9.81 7.90 32.09
C GLY A 59 11.22 8.42 31.81
N LYS A 60 11.97 7.80 30.90
CA LYS A 60 13.38 8.12 30.63
C LYS A 60 13.54 8.71 29.24
N GLY A 61 13.57 10.04 29.13
CA GLY A 61 13.83 10.74 27.85
C GLY A 61 15.15 10.37 27.18
N LEU A 62 16.17 9.97 27.97
CA LEU A 62 17.44 9.46 27.46
C LEU A 62 17.27 8.19 26.58
N MET A 63 16.23 7.38 26.84
CA MET A 63 15.95 6.18 26.04
C MET A 63 15.59 6.53 24.59
N ILE A 64 15.02 7.72 24.32
CA ILE A 64 14.72 8.17 22.96
C ILE A 64 16.01 8.26 22.14
N ILE A 65 17.04 8.90 22.70
CA ILE A 65 18.34 9.10 22.04
C ILE A 65 19.01 7.75 21.80
N VAL A 66 18.96 6.85 22.79
CA VAL A 66 19.52 5.49 22.66
C VAL A 66 18.79 4.72 21.55
N ILE A 67 17.45 4.71 21.54
CA ILE A 67 16.64 4.02 20.52
C ILE A 67 16.91 4.57 19.12
N LEU A 68 16.97 5.90 18.95
CA LEU A 68 17.31 6.54 17.68
C LEU A 68 18.74 6.21 17.24
N GLY A 69 19.70 6.21 18.17
CA GLY A 69 21.10 5.87 17.88
C GLY A 69 21.28 4.40 17.48
N THR A 70 20.54 3.48 18.10
CA THR A 70 20.68 2.03 17.84
C THR A 70 19.82 1.53 16.70
N TYR A 71 18.61 2.08 16.53
CA TYR A 71 17.62 1.59 15.57
C TYR A 71 17.20 2.61 14.53
N GLY A 72 17.75 3.83 14.52
CA GLY A 72 17.34 4.89 13.60
C GLY A 72 17.52 4.49 12.13
N ILE A 73 18.70 3.98 11.76
CA ILE A 73 19.00 3.53 10.39
C ILE A 73 18.06 2.37 9.98
N SER A 74 17.88 1.40 10.87
CA SER A 74 16.94 0.28 10.68
C SER A 74 15.50 0.75 10.47
N THR A 75 15.08 1.76 11.23
CA THR A 75 13.73 2.34 11.15
C THR A 75 13.54 3.03 9.80
N ILE A 76 14.53 3.79 9.31
CA ILE A 76 14.50 4.39 7.97
C ILE A 76 14.37 3.32 6.89
N GLY A 77 15.17 2.24 6.98
CA GLY A 77 15.09 1.11 6.05
C GLY A 77 13.70 0.47 6.01
N LEU A 78 13.08 0.27 7.18
CA LEU A 78 11.74 -0.30 7.29
C LEU A 78 10.66 0.64 6.72
N VAL A 79 10.80 1.96 6.91
CA VAL A 79 9.89 2.97 6.33
C VAL A 79 9.97 2.97 4.81
N VAL A 80 11.18 2.95 4.24
CA VAL A 80 11.36 2.90 2.78
C VAL A 80 10.77 1.60 2.21
N ALA A 81 11.01 0.46 2.85
CA ALA A 81 10.43 -0.82 2.45
C ALA A 81 8.89 -0.79 2.53
N PHE A 82 8.32 -0.17 3.56
CA PHE A 82 6.87 -0.01 3.69
C PHE A 82 6.28 0.84 2.56
N LEU A 83 6.93 1.94 2.16
CA LEU A 83 6.47 2.76 1.03
C LEU A 83 6.51 1.99 -0.30
N ILE A 84 7.55 1.18 -0.52
CA ILE A 84 7.64 0.28 -1.68
C ILE A 84 6.54 -0.78 -1.63
N ALA A 85 6.28 -1.34 -0.45
CA ALA A 85 5.22 -2.32 -0.25
C ALA A 85 3.83 -1.74 -0.59
N LEU A 86 3.52 -0.52 -0.14
CA LEU A 86 2.26 0.15 -0.47
C LEU A 86 2.09 0.41 -1.98
N TRP A 87 3.17 0.73 -2.68
CA TRP A 87 3.18 0.88 -4.14
C TRP A 87 2.79 -0.43 -4.84
N ILE A 88 3.52 -1.50 -4.51
CA ILE A 88 3.34 -2.82 -5.13
C ILE A 88 1.96 -3.37 -4.78
N GLY A 89 1.55 -3.27 -3.52
CA GLY A 89 0.22 -3.67 -3.06
C GLY A 89 -0.89 -2.92 -3.79
N GLY A 90 -0.79 -1.59 -3.92
CA GLY A 90 -1.80 -0.77 -4.60
C GLY A 90 -1.96 -1.14 -6.08
N LYS A 91 -0.84 -1.42 -6.77
CA LYS A 91 -0.84 -1.90 -8.17
C LYS A 91 -1.47 -3.28 -8.30
N LEU A 92 -1.18 -4.19 -7.36
CA LEU A 92 -1.77 -5.53 -7.34
C LEU A 92 -3.28 -5.48 -7.08
N ALA A 93 -3.72 -4.66 -6.12
CA ALA A 93 -5.12 -4.48 -5.80
C ALA A 93 -5.92 -3.93 -6.99
N TYR A 94 -5.37 -2.95 -7.70
CA TYR A 94 -5.96 -2.44 -8.93
C TYR A 94 -6.18 -3.54 -9.97
N LYS A 95 -5.12 -4.32 -10.26
CA LYS A 95 -5.18 -5.41 -11.25
C LYS A 95 -6.19 -6.48 -10.87
N ASP A 96 -6.27 -6.86 -9.59
CA ASP A 96 -7.22 -7.88 -9.14
C ASP A 96 -8.68 -7.37 -9.19
N ILE A 97 -8.92 -6.09 -8.88
CA ILE A 97 -10.25 -5.47 -9.01
C ILE A 97 -10.67 -5.34 -10.49
N GLU A 98 -9.74 -4.97 -11.37
CA GLU A 98 -9.99 -4.90 -12.81
C GLU A 98 -10.35 -6.28 -13.39
N ASN A 99 -9.71 -7.34 -12.92
CA ASN A 99 -10.01 -8.72 -13.31
C ASN A 99 -11.27 -9.30 -12.65
N GLY A 100 -12.06 -8.48 -11.94
CA GLY A 100 -13.32 -8.90 -11.34
C GLY A 100 -13.19 -9.84 -10.13
N LYS A 101 -12.01 -9.92 -9.50
CA LYS A 101 -11.82 -10.78 -8.32
C LYS A 101 -12.57 -10.26 -7.11
N SER A 102 -12.85 -11.17 -6.18
CA SER A 102 -13.53 -10.83 -4.93
C SER A 102 -12.68 -9.91 -4.06
N LEU A 103 -13.33 -8.96 -3.38
CA LEU A 103 -12.70 -8.00 -2.46
C LEU A 103 -11.80 -8.68 -1.43
N ILE A 104 -12.28 -9.78 -0.86
CA ILE A 104 -11.61 -10.52 0.21
C ILE A 104 -10.31 -11.13 -0.31
N LEU A 105 -10.33 -11.68 -1.54
CA LEU A 105 -9.13 -12.24 -2.15
C LEU A 105 -8.12 -11.13 -2.50
N THR A 106 -8.60 -9.99 -3.00
CA THR A 106 -7.76 -8.82 -3.29
C THR A 106 -7.11 -8.29 -2.01
N SER A 107 -7.87 -8.13 -0.93
CA SER A 107 -7.35 -7.64 0.35
C SER A 107 -6.37 -8.60 0.99
N PHE A 108 -6.65 -9.91 0.89
CA PHE A 108 -5.74 -10.93 1.38
C PHE A 108 -4.42 -10.89 0.63
N LYS A 109 -4.45 -10.87 -0.71
CA LYS A 109 -3.23 -10.77 -1.53
C LYS A 109 -2.46 -9.49 -1.29
N TYR A 110 -3.15 -8.36 -1.19
CA TYR A 110 -2.54 -7.08 -0.83
C TYR A 110 -1.81 -7.21 0.51
N SER A 111 -2.50 -7.70 1.54
CA SER A 111 -1.96 -7.84 2.89
C SER A 111 -0.75 -8.78 2.92
N THR A 112 -0.84 -9.93 2.25
CA THR A 112 0.25 -10.90 2.15
C THR A 112 1.49 -10.29 1.49
N VAL A 113 1.34 -9.55 0.39
CA VAL A 113 2.49 -8.93 -0.30
C VAL A 113 3.11 -7.84 0.55
N VAL A 114 2.30 -6.97 1.15
CA VAL A 114 2.80 -5.90 2.01
C VAL A 114 3.54 -6.47 3.21
N ASN A 115 2.93 -7.43 3.91
CA ASN A 115 3.54 -8.10 5.05
C ASN A 115 4.80 -8.85 4.65
N LEU A 116 4.81 -9.57 3.52
CA LEU A 116 5.99 -10.28 3.06
C LEU A 116 7.19 -9.35 2.88
N ILE A 117 6.99 -8.17 2.28
CA ILE A 117 8.07 -7.18 2.07
C ILE A 117 8.55 -6.59 3.40
N ILE A 118 7.64 -6.27 4.31
CA ILE A 118 7.99 -5.77 5.64
C ILE A 118 8.78 -6.83 6.40
N TRP A 119 8.33 -8.09 6.36
CA TRP A 119 8.96 -9.22 7.04
C TRP A 119 10.34 -9.54 6.51
N THR A 120 10.51 -9.60 5.18
CA THR A 120 11.83 -9.85 4.59
C THR A 120 12.80 -8.73 4.94
N THR A 121 12.35 -7.47 4.92
CA THR A 121 13.19 -6.32 5.32
C THR A 121 13.54 -6.37 6.80
N PHE A 122 12.56 -6.66 7.66
CA PHE A 122 12.76 -6.77 9.10
C PHE A 122 13.74 -7.89 9.47
N CYS A 123 13.55 -9.09 8.91
CA CYS A 123 14.47 -10.22 9.10
C CYS A 123 15.88 -9.89 8.59
N LEU A 124 16.00 -9.19 7.45
CA LEU A 124 17.29 -8.77 6.91
C LEU A 124 17.98 -7.76 7.84
N ILE A 125 17.24 -6.79 8.36
CA ILE A 125 17.75 -5.81 9.35
C ILE A 125 18.23 -6.52 10.60
N ILE A 126 17.44 -7.45 11.16
CA ILE A 126 17.82 -8.20 12.36
C ILE A 126 19.05 -9.05 12.08
N GLY A 127 19.06 -9.81 10.98
CA GLY A 127 20.18 -10.68 10.63
C GLY A 127 21.50 -9.93 10.46
N LEU A 128 21.46 -8.66 10.02
CA LEU A 128 22.65 -7.82 9.87
C LEU A 128 23.05 -7.08 11.16
N THR A 129 22.15 -6.94 12.13
CA THR A 129 22.35 -6.07 13.32
C THR A 129 22.41 -6.86 14.63
N ALA A 130 22.00 -8.12 14.65
CA ALA A 130 21.88 -8.88 15.89
C ALA A 130 23.22 -9.44 16.36
N THR A 131 23.65 -9.02 17.54
CA THR A 131 24.66 -9.69 18.37
C THR A 131 23.98 -10.76 19.23
N GLU A 132 24.57 -11.95 19.38
CA GLU A 132 23.93 -13.15 19.96
C GLU A 132 23.20 -12.92 21.29
N GLU A 133 23.69 -12.00 22.12
CA GLU A 133 23.18 -11.75 23.47
C GLU A 133 21.86 -10.96 23.52
N ARG A 134 21.47 -10.31 22.41
CA ARG A 134 20.24 -9.51 22.33
C ARG A 134 19.05 -10.27 21.72
N PHE A 135 19.29 -11.46 21.17
CA PHE A 135 18.29 -12.19 20.39
C PHE A 135 17.11 -12.67 21.25
N LEU A 136 17.39 -13.25 22.42
CA LEU A 136 16.36 -13.76 23.35
C LEU A 136 15.46 -12.66 23.92
N MET A 137 16.02 -11.48 24.23
CA MET A 137 15.24 -10.33 24.71
C MET A 137 14.34 -9.72 23.61
N MET A 138 14.64 -9.97 22.34
CA MET A 138 13.86 -9.48 21.20
C MET A 138 12.66 -10.37 20.84
N ILE A 139 12.59 -11.60 21.36
CA ILE A 139 11.53 -12.56 21.00
C ILE A 139 10.11 -12.03 21.35
N PRO A 140 9.83 -11.55 22.58
CA PRO A 140 8.48 -11.07 22.90
C PRO A 140 8.04 -9.84 22.07
N PRO A 141 8.88 -8.81 21.85
CA PRO A 141 8.58 -7.72 20.93
C PRO A 141 8.33 -8.18 19.49
N ILE A 142 9.10 -9.15 18.98
CA ILE A 142 8.92 -9.71 17.64
C ILE A 142 7.55 -10.39 17.54
N ILE A 143 7.18 -11.26 18.49
CA ILE A 143 5.89 -11.96 18.47
C ILE A 143 4.73 -10.96 18.53
N ALA A 144 4.81 -9.96 19.41
CA ALA A 144 3.81 -8.90 19.49
C ALA A 144 3.69 -8.12 18.17
N PHE A 145 4.82 -7.84 17.52
CA PHE A 145 4.86 -7.22 16.21
C PHE A 145 4.27 -8.12 15.11
N VAL A 146 4.48 -9.44 15.14
CA VAL A 146 3.84 -10.42 14.22
C VAL A 146 2.33 -10.38 14.34
N VAL A 147 1.82 -10.53 15.55
CA VAL A 147 0.37 -10.58 15.79
C VAL A 147 -0.27 -9.24 15.40
N CYS A 148 0.37 -8.13 15.76
CA CYS A 148 -0.06 -6.79 15.40
C CYS A 148 -0.05 -6.58 13.88
N THR A 149 1.04 -6.87 13.18
CA THR A 149 1.12 -6.67 11.73
C THR A 149 0.13 -7.55 10.96
N ILE A 150 -0.09 -8.80 11.36
CA ILE A 150 -1.08 -9.66 10.68
C ILE A 150 -2.50 -9.10 10.85
N LEU A 151 -2.89 -8.76 12.08
CA LEU A 151 -4.24 -8.26 12.38
C LEU A 151 -4.51 -6.87 11.78
N THR A 152 -3.53 -5.97 11.88
CA THR A 152 -3.69 -4.60 11.40
C THR A 152 -3.63 -4.56 9.87
N THR A 153 -2.72 -5.30 9.24
CA THR A 153 -2.62 -5.32 7.77
C THR A 153 -3.81 -6.05 7.13
N PHE A 154 -4.40 -7.06 7.78
CA PHE A 154 -5.66 -7.64 7.30
C PHE A 154 -6.80 -6.60 7.31
N SER A 155 -6.96 -5.86 8.41
CA SER A 155 -7.98 -4.83 8.55
C SER A 155 -7.77 -3.66 7.58
N ILE A 156 -6.53 -3.18 7.47
CA ILE A 156 -6.14 -2.09 6.57
C ILE A 156 -6.22 -2.53 5.10
N GLY A 157 -5.75 -3.73 4.77
CA GLY A 157 -5.81 -4.26 3.40
C GLY A 157 -7.25 -4.44 2.92
N LEU A 158 -8.16 -4.82 3.80
CA LEU A 158 -9.60 -4.87 3.53
C LEU A 158 -10.17 -3.46 3.31
N LEU A 159 -9.82 -2.50 4.17
CA LEU A 159 -10.23 -1.09 4.03
C LEU A 159 -9.73 -0.48 2.70
N ILE A 160 -8.46 -0.65 2.37
CA ILE A 160 -7.86 -0.13 1.12
C ILE A 160 -8.53 -0.77 -0.09
N SER A 161 -8.70 -2.09 -0.10
CA SER A 161 -9.36 -2.80 -1.22
C SER A 161 -10.82 -2.37 -1.37
N TYR A 162 -11.53 -2.18 -0.27
CA TYR A 162 -12.90 -1.68 -0.25
C TYR A 162 -12.99 -0.27 -0.84
N VAL A 163 -12.11 0.64 -0.42
CA VAL A 163 -12.10 2.03 -0.93
C VAL A 163 -11.73 2.08 -2.41
N ILE A 164 -10.71 1.32 -2.85
CA ILE A 164 -10.32 1.25 -4.27
C ILE A 164 -11.49 0.73 -5.12
N ARG A 165 -12.18 -0.32 -4.68
CA ARG A 165 -13.35 -0.83 -5.40
C ARG A 165 -14.47 0.20 -5.46
N ARG A 166 -14.75 0.90 -4.36
CA ARG A 166 -15.77 1.96 -4.31
C ARG A 166 -15.47 3.10 -5.28
N ILE A 167 -14.21 3.53 -5.34
CA ILE A 167 -13.76 4.58 -6.26
C ILE A 167 -13.82 4.11 -7.72
N ASN A 168 -13.40 2.89 -8.01
CA ASN A 168 -13.37 2.35 -9.38
C ASN A 168 -14.75 1.98 -9.92
N ASN A 169 -15.70 1.65 -9.03
CA ASN A 169 -17.09 1.31 -9.35
C ASN A 169 -18.05 2.49 -9.23
N LYS A 170 -17.62 3.68 -8.77
CA LYS A 170 -18.47 4.87 -8.92
C LYS A 170 -18.74 5.06 -10.41
N PRO A 171 -20.02 5.03 -10.84
CA PRO A 171 -20.34 5.39 -12.20
C PRO A 171 -19.85 6.81 -12.43
N THR A 172 -19.43 7.07 -13.67
CA THR A 172 -19.03 8.40 -14.15
C THR A 172 -20.28 9.31 -14.20
N GLU A 173 -20.98 9.51 -13.08
CA GLU A 173 -22.27 10.20 -13.03
C GLU A 173 -22.19 11.68 -13.40
N LEU A 174 -20.99 12.26 -13.49
CA LEU A 174 -20.86 13.65 -13.91
C LEU A 174 -20.77 13.88 -15.42
N LYS A 175 -20.66 12.84 -16.27
CA LYS A 175 -20.50 13.07 -17.72
C LYS A 175 -21.79 12.95 -18.54
N ASN A 176 -22.80 12.24 -18.04
CA ASN A 176 -24.07 12.12 -18.75
C ASN A 176 -25.05 13.27 -18.44
N THR A 177 -24.89 13.94 -17.30
CA THR A 177 -25.73 15.12 -16.99
C THR A 177 -25.33 16.34 -17.80
N VAL A 178 -24.04 16.51 -18.12
CA VAL A 178 -23.57 17.64 -18.96
C VAL A 178 -23.74 17.35 -20.45
N ALA A 179 -23.72 16.08 -20.87
CA ALA A 179 -23.94 15.70 -22.26
C ALA A 179 -25.42 15.69 -22.69
N ASN A 180 -26.36 15.73 -21.73
CA ASN A 180 -27.81 15.80 -21.98
C ASN A 180 -28.41 17.17 -21.64
N SER A 181 -27.59 18.17 -21.25
CA SER A 181 -28.03 19.52 -20.91
C SER A 181 -27.42 20.62 -21.78
N VAL A 182 -26.86 20.28 -22.95
CA VAL A 182 -26.39 21.23 -23.97
C VAL A 182 -26.76 20.73 -25.35
#